data_AF-A0A958LDN7-F1
#
_entry.id   AF-A0A958LDN7-F1
#
_cell.length_a   1.000
_cell.length_b   1.000
_cell.length_c   1.000
_cell.angle_alpha   90.00
_cell.angle_beta   90.00
_cell.angle_gamma   90.00
#
_symmetry.space_group_name_H-M   'P 1'
#
loop_
_entity.id
_entity.type
_entity.pdbx_description
1 polymer ?
#
loop_
_entity_poly.entity_id
_entity_poly.type
_entity_poly.pdbx_seq_one_letter_code
_entity_poly.pdbx_strand_id
1 'polypeptide(L)'
;ASDRGPLAGILAAFFSFMFGLRERAPWLWVSPQTGFLYQGVLMFLNALSLAAVWVWAESWWGRRGAVLSATVLISSYFFLLNTVFVWPKLFMAYFVLTALLFYRNPHQWLLVGVFFGGALLSHNSAAFYLVPFALLCSVDRYSVLANAREAGTAARWVFLRPAVACAIGFLVVYAPWAATKAIFLHSTGLLVHGQLFCNWTLTDEHRSIVAGFLDYVSTLGPLNIAKIKAKNLLYPITPVPAVEAFAALRQGEIAELWLRLRYMYFSQVVHALSFPAFFAALVVALRSYRLRERRPLLFVCGSAWVVASLVLGCADATVLHHWAYPLILLLAILVGGAEHRLLRAAALASVVLNLIVSGFFFLFHAPGFPFIHGRPDWLAAVAAVAVGLAVLLIRAERSGESSAA
;
A
#
# COMPACT_ATOMS: atom_id res chain seq x y z
N ALA A 1 -9.56 -8.46 12.27
CA ALA A 1 -8.70 -8.45 11.06
C ALA A 1 -8.95 -7.28 10.08
N SER A 2 -9.96 -6.42 10.26
CA SER A 2 -10.00 -5.10 9.57
C SER A 2 -9.98 -3.88 10.49
N ASP A 3 -9.61 -4.06 11.76
CA ASP A 3 -9.40 -2.92 12.63
C ASP A 3 -8.22 -2.09 12.13
N ARG A 4 -8.38 -0.77 12.16
CA ARG A 4 -7.27 0.16 12.01
C ARG A 4 -6.26 -0.11 13.13
N GLY A 5 -4.98 0.05 12.82
CA GLY A 5 -3.97 0.02 13.85
C GLY A 5 -4.09 1.28 14.73
N PRO A 6 -3.69 1.22 16.02
CA PRO A 6 -3.90 2.32 16.95
C PRO A 6 -2.95 3.49 16.70
N LEU A 7 -1.81 3.27 16.03
CA LEU A 7 -0.70 4.20 16.04
C LEU A 7 -1.07 5.58 15.49
N ALA A 8 -1.78 5.59 14.37
CA ALA A 8 -2.20 6.84 13.73
C ALA A 8 -3.20 7.61 14.62
N GLY A 9 -4.11 6.90 15.30
CA GLY A 9 -5.05 7.48 16.25
C GLY A 9 -4.38 7.99 17.51
N ILE A 10 -3.41 7.25 18.06
CA ILE A 10 -2.62 7.66 19.24
C ILE A 10 -1.81 8.92 18.92
N LEU A 11 -1.15 8.97 17.77
CA LEU A 11 -0.38 10.15 17.35
C LEU A 11 -1.28 11.36 17.15
N ALA A 12 -2.42 11.20 16.49
CA ALA A 12 -3.36 12.30 16.33
C ALA A 12 -3.94 12.76 17.68
N ALA A 13 -4.26 11.83 18.59
CA ALA A 13 -4.70 12.17 19.95
C ALA A 13 -3.60 12.91 20.73
N PHE A 14 -2.35 12.46 20.63
CA PHE A 14 -1.20 13.13 21.25
C PHE A 14 -1.07 14.59 20.78
N PHE A 15 -1.15 14.83 19.46
CA PHE A 15 -1.12 16.21 18.94
C PHE A 15 -2.34 17.01 19.39
N SER A 16 -3.55 16.44 19.39
CA SER A 16 -4.74 17.12 19.90
C SER A 16 -4.56 17.56 21.36
N PHE A 17 -4.03 16.68 22.22
CA PHE A 17 -3.73 17.03 23.61
C PHE A 17 -2.66 18.12 23.72
N MET A 18 -1.61 18.07 22.90
CA MET A 18 -0.57 19.11 22.87
C MET A 18 -1.14 20.49 22.49
N PHE A 19 -2.10 20.54 21.57
CA PHE A 19 -2.76 21.79 21.16
C PHE A 19 -3.91 22.21 22.07
N GLY A 20 -4.11 21.53 23.21
CA GLY A 20 -5.19 21.83 24.16
C GLY A 20 -6.59 21.47 23.65
N LEU A 21 -6.69 20.74 22.55
CA LEU A 21 -7.97 20.27 22.01
C LEU A 21 -8.46 19.10 22.85
N ARG A 22 -9.51 19.33 23.63
CA ARG A 22 -10.16 18.33 24.48
C ARG A 22 -11.61 18.21 24.06
N GLU A 23 -11.96 17.14 23.37
CA GLU A 23 -13.32 16.97 22.86
C GLU A 23 -13.91 15.62 23.30
N ARG A 24 -15.13 15.67 23.84
CA ARG A 24 -15.84 14.51 24.42
C ARG A 24 -16.83 13.87 23.45
N ALA A 25 -17.13 14.52 22.33
CA ALA A 25 -18.09 14.06 21.32
C ALA A 25 -17.39 13.28 20.17
N PRO A 26 -18.13 12.49 19.36
CA PRO A 26 -17.58 11.88 18.15
C PRO A 26 -17.12 12.96 17.14
N TRP A 27 -15.82 13.24 17.20
CA TRP A 27 -15.10 14.38 16.66
C TRP A 27 -15.09 14.52 15.12
N LEU A 28 -15.37 13.45 14.36
CA LEU A 28 -15.40 13.52 12.89
C LEU A 28 -16.54 14.38 12.33
N TRP A 29 -17.55 14.73 13.14
CA TRP A 29 -18.76 15.37 12.65
C TRP A 29 -19.03 16.76 13.23
N VAL A 30 -18.38 17.15 14.34
CA VAL A 30 -18.87 18.28 15.17
C VAL A 30 -17.86 19.43 15.30
N SER A 31 -16.56 19.20 15.04
CA SER A 31 -15.51 20.22 15.26
C SER A 31 -14.55 20.35 14.09
N PRO A 32 -14.66 21.43 13.29
CA PRO A 32 -13.78 21.67 12.14
C PRO A 32 -12.30 21.76 12.52
N GLN A 33 -11.98 22.24 13.72
CA GLN A 33 -10.61 22.45 14.20
C GLN A 33 -9.93 21.11 14.53
N THR A 34 -10.62 20.25 15.29
CA THR A 34 -10.14 18.89 15.59
C THR A 34 -10.05 18.03 14.33
N GLY A 35 -11.03 18.17 13.43
CA GLY A 35 -11.00 17.54 12.11
C GLY A 35 -9.78 17.97 11.27
N PHE A 36 -9.47 19.27 11.24
CA PHE A 36 -8.32 19.80 10.51
C PHE A 36 -6.99 19.29 11.07
N LEU A 37 -6.80 19.31 12.39
CA LEU A 37 -5.58 18.80 13.00
C LEU A 37 -5.40 17.30 12.72
N TYR A 38 -6.45 16.52 12.95
CA TYR A 38 -6.42 15.07 12.73
C TYR A 38 -6.09 14.72 11.27
N GLN A 39 -6.75 15.41 10.34
CA GLN A 39 -6.49 15.32 8.90
C GLN A 39 -5.04 15.68 8.57
N GLY A 40 -4.54 16.81 9.07
CA GLY A 40 -3.17 17.27 8.85
C GLY A 40 -2.11 16.29 9.38
N VAL A 41 -2.31 15.75 10.59
CA VAL A 41 -1.43 14.73 11.17
C VAL A 41 -1.41 13.48 10.30
N LEU A 42 -2.57 12.98 9.90
CA LEU A 42 -2.62 11.76 9.08
C LEU A 42 -2.07 11.95 7.67
N MET A 43 -2.32 13.12 7.07
CA MET A 43 -1.71 13.50 5.80
C MET A 43 -0.19 13.47 5.90
N PHE A 44 0.37 14.07 6.96
CA PHE A 44 1.79 14.04 7.22
C PHE A 44 2.31 12.60 7.40
N LEU A 45 1.66 11.80 8.24
CA LEU A 45 2.06 10.40 8.48
C LEU A 45 2.01 9.54 7.22
N ASN A 46 0.99 9.70 6.37
CA ASN A 46 0.91 9.02 5.09
C ASN A 46 1.99 9.52 4.10
N ALA A 47 2.31 10.82 4.12
CA ALA A 47 3.35 11.40 3.27
C ALA A 47 4.77 10.88 3.60
N LEU A 48 5.01 10.37 4.82
CA LEU A 48 6.31 9.75 5.18
C LEU A 48 6.72 8.61 4.22
N SER A 49 5.75 7.94 3.59
CA SER A 49 6.03 6.91 2.58
C SER A 49 6.83 7.44 1.38
N LEU A 50 6.71 8.73 1.05
CA LEU A 50 7.51 9.40 0.03
C LEU A 50 9.00 9.44 0.42
N ALA A 51 9.31 9.68 1.69
CA ALA A 51 10.69 9.70 2.18
C ALA A 51 11.33 8.31 2.08
N ALA A 52 10.60 7.24 2.45
CA ALA A 52 11.09 5.87 2.27
C ALA A 52 11.35 5.55 0.80
N VAL A 53 10.47 5.98 -0.11
CA VAL A 53 10.67 5.82 -1.57
C VAL A 53 11.88 6.59 -2.05
N TRP A 54 12.05 7.84 -1.61
CA TRP A 54 13.20 8.67 -1.96
C TRP A 54 14.50 7.97 -1.60
N VAL A 55 14.63 7.51 -0.34
CA VAL A 55 15.85 6.82 0.13
C VAL A 55 16.13 5.55 -0.67
N TRP A 56 15.09 4.76 -0.96
CA TRP A 56 15.25 3.56 -1.81
C TRP A 56 15.71 3.92 -3.22
N ALA A 57 15.03 4.85 -3.88
CA ALA A 57 15.33 5.26 -5.25
C ALA A 57 16.71 5.92 -5.36
N GLU A 58 17.09 6.77 -4.40
CA GLU A 58 18.41 7.39 -4.35
C GLU A 58 19.50 6.33 -4.17
N SER A 59 19.29 5.36 -3.27
CA SER A 59 20.26 4.27 -3.06
C SER A 59 20.41 3.33 -4.27
N TRP A 60 19.43 3.28 -5.16
CA TRP A 60 19.41 2.36 -6.31
C TRP A 60 19.82 3.01 -7.63
N TRP A 61 19.46 4.28 -7.80
CA TRP A 61 19.47 4.99 -9.07
C TRP A 61 20.04 6.41 -8.95
N GLY A 62 20.56 6.77 -7.77
CA GLY A 62 21.06 8.11 -7.47
C GLY A 62 19.94 9.14 -7.33
N ARG A 63 20.35 10.38 -7.06
CA ARG A 63 19.44 11.51 -6.80
C ARG A 63 18.42 11.74 -7.91
N ARG A 64 18.83 11.57 -9.17
CA ARG A 64 17.96 11.66 -10.34
C ARG A 64 16.81 10.67 -10.29
N GLY A 65 17.09 9.40 -10.01
CA GLY A 65 16.05 8.39 -9.89
C GLY A 65 15.08 8.69 -8.74
N ALA A 66 15.60 9.22 -7.62
CA ALA A 66 14.76 9.66 -6.50
C ALA A 66 13.80 10.79 -6.88
N VAL A 67 14.29 11.81 -7.59
CA VAL A 67 13.46 12.91 -8.11
C VAL A 67 12.35 12.39 -9.03
N LEU A 68 12.69 11.49 -9.96
CA LEU A 68 11.71 10.89 -10.87
C LEU A 68 10.67 10.05 -10.12
N SER A 69 11.09 9.19 -9.19
CA SER A 69 10.18 8.39 -8.36
C SER A 69 9.23 9.28 -7.55
N ALA A 70 9.75 10.33 -6.92
CA ALA A 70 8.95 11.27 -6.16
C ALA A 70 7.95 12.02 -7.05
N THR A 71 8.38 12.47 -8.23
CA THR A 71 7.53 13.14 -9.21
C THR A 71 6.36 12.26 -9.66
N VAL A 72 6.64 10.98 -9.95
CA VAL A 72 5.60 10.01 -10.33
C VAL A 72 4.59 9.79 -9.20
N LEU A 73 5.04 9.71 -7.94
CA LEU A 73 4.12 9.54 -6.81
C LEU A 73 3.31 10.80 -6.53
N ILE A 74 3.94 11.97 -6.48
CA ILE A 74 3.26 13.24 -6.20
C ILE A 74 2.23 13.57 -7.28
N SER A 75 2.47 13.17 -8.53
CA SER A 75 1.48 13.31 -9.62
C SER A 75 0.44 12.19 -9.67
N SER A 76 0.62 11.10 -8.90
CA SER A 76 -0.30 9.98 -8.89
C SER A 76 -1.57 10.32 -8.12
N TYR A 77 -2.72 10.23 -8.80
CA TYR A 77 -4.04 10.37 -8.18
C TYR A 77 -4.19 9.43 -6.98
N PHE A 78 -3.79 8.17 -7.16
CA PHE A 78 -3.89 7.16 -6.12
C PHE A 78 -3.07 7.54 -4.89
N PHE A 79 -1.82 7.99 -5.08
CA PHE A 79 -0.97 8.40 -3.97
C PHE A 79 -1.55 9.63 -3.27
N LEU A 80 -1.86 10.70 -4.02
CA LEU A 80 -2.44 11.92 -3.47
C LEU A 80 -3.74 11.66 -2.70
N LEU A 81 -4.67 10.91 -3.29
CA LEU A 81 -5.93 10.53 -2.66
C LEU A 81 -5.64 9.83 -1.33
N ASN A 82 -4.72 8.87 -1.30
CA ASN A 82 -4.45 8.12 -0.08
C ASN A 82 -3.52 8.82 0.92
N THR A 83 -2.82 9.87 0.50
CA THR A 83 -2.14 10.79 1.41
C THR A 83 -3.16 11.69 2.09
N VAL A 84 -4.09 12.25 1.31
CA VAL A 84 -5.18 13.10 1.80
C VAL A 84 -6.14 12.30 2.66
N PHE A 85 -6.53 11.10 2.27
CA PHE A 85 -7.49 10.33 3.05
C PHE A 85 -6.94 9.92 4.42
N VAL A 86 -7.80 10.02 5.43
CA VAL A 86 -7.63 9.67 6.86
C VAL A 86 -7.14 8.22 7.13
N TRP A 87 -6.94 7.42 6.09
CA TRP A 87 -6.63 6.01 6.25
C TRP A 87 -5.10 5.81 6.29
N PRO A 88 -4.51 5.25 7.36
CA PRO A 88 -3.06 5.20 7.57
C PRO A 88 -2.36 4.10 6.76
N LYS A 89 -2.76 3.90 5.50
CA LYS A 89 -2.28 2.80 4.63
C LYS A 89 -0.89 3.09 4.08
N LEU A 90 -0.65 4.33 3.66
CA LEU A 90 0.68 4.77 3.23
C LEU A 90 1.63 4.86 4.43
N PHE A 91 1.12 5.19 5.62
CA PHE A 91 1.93 5.14 6.83
C PHE A 91 2.40 3.72 7.17
N MET A 92 1.55 2.71 7.01
CA MET A 92 1.97 1.30 7.06
C MET A 92 3.04 0.99 6.00
N ALA A 93 2.87 1.48 4.77
CA ALA A 93 3.82 1.26 3.68
C ALA A 93 5.21 1.86 3.99
N TYR A 94 5.25 3.06 4.60
CA TYR A 94 6.49 3.66 5.11
C TYR A 94 7.25 2.73 6.05
N PHE A 95 6.56 2.13 7.02
CA PHE A 95 7.19 1.20 7.97
C PHE A 95 7.72 -0.06 7.28
N VAL A 96 6.94 -0.65 6.36
CA VAL A 96 7.38 -1.84 5.60
C VAL A 96 8.62 -1.55 4.77
N LEU A 97 8.62 -0.45 4.02
CA LEU A 97 9.78 -0.07 3.19
C LEU A 97 11.02 0.23 4.03
N THR A 98 10.85 0.87 5.18
CA THR A 98 11.96 1.19 6.08
C THR A 98 12.49 -0.05 6.80
N ALA A 99 11.63 -0.99 7.19
CA ALA A 99 12.06 -2.29 7.71
C ALA A 99 12.97 -3.02 6.70
N LEU A 100 12.61 -2.97 5.42
CA LEU A 100 13.40 -3.58 4.34
C LEU A 100 14.71 -2.82 4.05
N LEU A 101 14.81 -1.52 4.39
CA LEU A 101 16.10 -0.79 4.34
C LEU A 101 17.03 -1.33 5.42
N PHE A 102 16.56 -1.44 6.67
CA PHE A 102 17.34 -1.97 7.78
C PHE A 102 17.74 -3.43 7.60
N TYR A 103 16.91 -4.21 6.90
CA TYR A 103 17.21 -5.61 6.58
C TYR A 103 18.53 -5.77 5.81
N ARG A 104 18.95 -4.77 5.04
CA ARG A 104 20.21 -4.80 4.29
C ARG A 104 21.45 -4.79 5.19
N ASN A 105 21.31 -4.43 6.46
CA ASN A 105 22.42 -4.37 7.41
C ASN A 105 22.28 -5.47 8.48
N PRO A 106 23.25 -6.40 8.59
CA PRO A 106 23.19 -7.51 9.54
C PRO A 106 23.18 -7.10 11.02
N HIS A 107 23.47 -5.84 11.35
CA HIS A 107 23.45 -5.33 12.72
C HIS A 107 22.12 -4.64 13.10
N GLN A 108 21.19 -4.46 12.15
CA GLN A 108 19.99 -3.65 12.36
C GLN A 108 18.69 -4.47 12.44
N TRP A 109 18.78 -5.80 12.62
CA TRP A 109 17.60 -6.68 12.67
C TRP A 109 16.60 -6.37 13.78
N LEU A 110 17.05 -5.80 14.90
CA LEU A 110 16.13 -5.30 15.93
C LEU A 110 15.21 -4.21 15.35
N LEU A 111 15.76 -3.27 14.58
CA LEU A 111 15.01 -2.20 13.93
C LEU A 111 14.08 -2.74 12.84
N VAL A 112 14.46 -3.79 12.13
CA VAL A 112 13.57 -4.50 11.19
C VAL A 112 12.30 -4.96 11.92
N GLY A 113 12.47 -5.60 13.08
CA GLY A 113 11.37 -6.00 13.96
C GLY A 113 10.51 -4.83 14.41
N VAL A 114 11.14 -3.78 14.96
CA VAL A 114 10.45 -2.56 15.44
C VAL A 114 9.59 -1.95 14.34
N PHE A 115 10.14 -1.80 13.13
CA PHE A 115 9.41 -1.20 12.02
C PHE A 115 8.29 -2.10 11.50
N PHE A 116 8.47 -3.42 11.44
CA PHE A 116 7.37 -4.33 11.12
C PHE A 116 6.26 -4.34 12.19
N GLY A 117 6.62 -4.22 13.47
CA GLY A 117 5.65 -4.02 14.55
C GLY A 117 4.88 -2.71 14.38
N GLY A 118 5.60 -1.62 14.05
CA GLY A 118 5.02 -0.31 13.72
C GLY A 118 4.11 -0.35 12.49
N ALA A 119 4.45 -1.14 11.47
CA ALA A 119 3.59 -1.36 10.31
C ALA A 119 2.26 -1.99 10.72
N LEU A 120 2.30 -3.02 11.56
CA LEU A 120 1.09 -3.71 12.04
C LEU A 120 0.26 -2.83 12.98
N LEU A 121 0.92 -2.00 13.81
CA LEU A 121 0.27 -0.96 14.61
C LEU A 121 -0.29 0.20 13.77
N SER A 122 0.17 0.39 12.54
CA SER A 122 -0.40 1.38 11.63
C SER A 122 -1.62 0.78 10.91
N HIS A 123 -1.47 -0.45 10.40
CA HIS A 123 -2.53 -1.14 9.71
C HIS A 123 -2.32 -2.67 9.72
N ASN A 124 -3.37 -3.43 10.03
CA ASN A 124 -3.31 -4.90 10.11
C ASN A 124 -2.91 -5.59 8.79
N SER A 125 -3.11 -4.94 7.64
CA SER A 125 -2.66 -5.47 6.34
C SER A 125 -1.14 -5.62 6.24
N ALA A 126 -0.36 -5.04 7.16
CA ALA A 126 1.07 -5.31 7.27
C ALA A 126 1.36 -6.82 7.41
N ALA A 127 0.42 -7.59 7.97
CA ALA A 127 0.54 -9.05 8.07
C ALA A 127 0.78 -9.74 6.72
N PHE A 128 0.22 -9.21 5.62
CA PHE A 128 0.44 -9.76 4.28
C PHE A 128 1.90 -9.63 3.80
N TYR A 129 2.69 -8.72 4.39
CA TYR A 129 4.11 -8.54 4.10
C TYR A 129 5.01 -9.34 5.04
N LEU A 130 4.54 -9.64 6.26
CA LEU A 130 5.28 -10.47 7.22
C LEU A 130 5.47 -11.91 6.71
N VAL A 131 4.47 -12.47 6.03
CA VAL A 131 4.55 -13.83 5.45
C VAL A 131 5.68 -13.95 4.41
N PRO A 132 5.71 -13.16 3.33
CA PRO A 132 6.82 -13.22 2.39
C PRO A 132 8.14 -12.77 3.02
N PHE A 133 8.14 -11.85 3.99
CA PHE A 133 9.37 -11.53 4.71
C PHE A 133 9.93 -12.71 5.51
N ALA A 134 9.07 -13.48 6.19
CA ALA A 134 9.49 -14.69 6.90
C ALA A 134 10.01 -15.77 5.94
N LEU A 135 9.35 -15.95 4.79
CA LEU A 135 9.81 -16.86 3.73
C LEU A 135 11.18 -16.44 3.18
N LEU A 136 11.37 -15.15 2.90
CA LEU A 136 12.66 -14.60 2.48
C LEU A 136 13.75 -14.91 3.51
N CYS A 137 13.49 -14.63 4.80
CA CYS A 137 14.41 -14.94 5.88
C CYS A 137 14.73 -16.43 5.96
N SER A 138 13.75 -17.29 5.67
CA SER A 138 13.92 -18.74 5.69
C SER A 138 14.78 -19.23 4.53
N VAL A 139 14.56 -18.71 3.32
CA VAL A 139 15.33 -19.06 2.12
C VAL A 139 16.77 -18.57 2.21
N ASP A 140 16.97 -17.30 2.57
CA ASP A 140 18.31 -16.70 2.69
C ASP A 140 19.13 -17.39 3.78
N ARG A 141 18.48 -17.95 4.80
CA ARG A 141 19.16 -18.68 5.86
C ARG A 141 19.25 -20.18 5.61
N TYR A 142 18.36 -20.78 4.82
CA TYR A 142 18.42 -22.22 4.53
C TYR A 142 19.69 -22.58 3.76
N SER A 143 20.05 -21.78 2.75
CA SER A 143 21.29 -21.96 1.99
C SER A 143 22.54 -21.88 2.88
N VAL A 144 22.48 -21.05 3.92
CA VAL A 144 23.57 -20.85 4.88
C VAL A 144 23.56 -21.90 5.99
N LEU A 145 22.39 -22.32 6.48
CA LEU A 145 22.21 -23.38 7.47
C LEU A 145 22.60 -24.76 6.94
N ALA A 146 22.35 -25.02 5.65
CA ALA A 146 22.84 -26.21 4.97
C ALA A 146 24.37 -26.31 5.08
N ASN A 147 25.07 -25.19 4.88
CA ASN A 147 26.53 -25.09 5.04
C ASN A 147 26.97 -25.07 6.52
N ALA A 148 26.14 -24.55 7.43
CA ALA A 148 26.47 -24.45 8.85
C ALA A 148 26.22 -25.73 9.68
N ARG A 149 25.48 -26.70 9.14
CA ARG A 149 25.32 -28.02 9.79
C ARG A 149 26.66 -28.71 10.03
N GLU A 150 27.66 -28.37 9.23
CA GLU A 150 29.05 -28.84 9.34
C GLU A 150 29.87 -28.05 10.39
N ALA A 151 29.40 -26.86 10.83
CA ALA A 151 30.20 -25.87 11.58
C ALA A 151 29.91 -25.75 13.10
N GLY A 152 29.12 -26.66 13.69
CA GLY A 152 28.90 -26.73 15.15
C GLY A 152 27.88 -25.73 15.76
N THR A 153 27.74 -25.71 17.08
CA THR A 153 26.71 -24.96 17.85
C THR A 153 26.93 -23.45 17.87
N ALA A 154 28.18 -22.98 17.87
CA ALA A 154 28.51 -21.56 17.81
C ALA A 154 28.06 -20.92 16.48
N ALA A 155 28.19 -21.66 15.38
CA ALA A 155 27.70 -21.22 14.08
C ALA A 155 26.17 -21.03 14.12
N ARG A 156 25.41 -21.98 14.70
CA ARG A 156 23.94 -21.90 14.83
C ARG A 156 23.43 -20.60 15.50
N TRP A 157 24.13 -20.11 16.53
CA TRP A 157 23.75 -18.88 17.24
C TRP A 157 23.95 -17.61 16.41
N VAL A 158 25.01 -17.55 15.60
CA VAL A 158 25.23 -16.45 14.65
C VAL A 158 24.05 -16.35 13.67
N PHE A 159 23.40 -17.46 13.33
CA PHE A 159 22.24 -17.49 12.42
C PHE A 159 20.90 -17.19 13.08
N LEU A 160 20.70 -17.58 14.35
CA LEU A 160 19.45 -17.33 15.07
C LEU A 160 19.36 -15.91 15.60
N ARG A 161 20.49 -15.31 16.01
CA ARG A 161 20.54 -13.97 16.62
C ARG A 161 19.78 -12.90 15.80
N PRO A 162 19.89 -12.82 14.47
CA PRO A 162 19.10 -11.88 13.68
C PRO A 162 17.57 -12.12 13.71
N ALA A 163 17.12 -13.38 13.72
CA ALA A 163 15.68 -13.69 13.84
C ALA A 163 15.16 -13.35 15.24
N VAL A 164 15.91 -13.71 16.26
CA VAL A 164 15.57 -13.40 17.66
C VAL A 164 15.53 -11.88 17.86
N ALA A 165 16.51 -11.14 17.36
CA ALA A 165 16.51 -9.67 17.43
C ALA A 165 15.29 -9.07 16.71
N CYS A 166 14.96 -9.56 15.52
CA CYS A 166 13.75 -9.13 14.80
C CYS A 166 12.47 -9.46 15.57
N ALA A 167 12.36 -10.67 16.15
CA ALA A 167 11.21 -11.07 16.95
C ALA A 167 11.06 -10.20 18.21
N ILE A 168 12.16 -9.94 18.92
CA ILE A 168 12.17 -9.04 20.08
C ILE A 168 11.70 -7.65 19.68
N GLY A 169 12.28 -7.06 18.62
CA GLY A 169 11.90 -5.72 18.16
C GLY A 169 10.42 -5.63 17.78
N PHE A 170 9.90 -6.65 17.10
CA PHE A 170 8.49 -6.75 16.74
C PHE A 170 7.59 -6.85 17.98
N LEU A 171 7.91 -7.75 18.91
CA LEU A 171 7.12 -7.99 20.11
C LEU A 171 7.11 -6.77 21.05
N VAL A 172 8.24 -6.12 21.25
CA VAL A 172 8.34 -4.91 22.09
C VAL A 172 7.37 -3.82 21.61
N VAL A 173 7.21 -3.68 20.29
CA VAL A 173 6.32 -2.68 19.70
C VAL A 173 4.86 -3.16 19.67
N TYR A 174 4.60 -4.38 19.16
CA TYR A 174 3.24 -4.83 18.86
C TYR A 174 2.53 -5.50 20.04
N ALA A 175 3.25 -6.23 20.91
CA ALA A 175 2.65 -7.02 21.99
C ALA A 175 1.81 -6.19 22.99
N PRO A 176 2.19 -4.97 23.40
CA PRO A 176 1.36 -4.15 24.29
C PRO A 176 -0.04 -3.89 23.73
N TRP A 177 -0.14 -3.60 22.43
CA TRP A 177 -1.43 -3.41 21.76
C TRP A 177 -2.18 -4.72 21.59
N ALA A 178 -1.49 -5.81 21.25
CA ALA A 178 -2.13 -7.13 21.14
C ALA A 178 -2.74 -7.56 22.49
N ALA A 179 -2.03 -7.35 23.59
CA ALA A 179 -2.53 -7.60 24.94
C ALA A 179 -3.72 -6.67 25.28
N THR A 180 -3.60 -5.37 24.97
CA THR A 180 -4.70 -4.40 25.16
C THR A 180 -5.96 -4.84 24.42
N LYS A 181 -5.81 -5.27 23.16
CA LYS A 181 -6.93 -5.81 22.39
C LYS A 181 -7.52 -7.06 23.01
N ALA A 182 -6.68 -8.02 23.38
CA ALA A 182 -7.14 -9.28 23.95
C ALA A 182 -7.92 -9.09 25.27
N ILE A 183 -7.54 -8.10 26.08
CA ILE A 183 -8.14 -7.86 27.40
C ILE A 183 -9.33 -6.91 27.34
N PHE A 184 -9.23 -5.83 26.55
CA PHE A 184 -10.16 -4.69 26.65
C PHE A 184 -11.00 -4.44 25.40
N LEU A 185 -10.62 -4.98 24.23
CA LEU A 185 -11.30 -4.70 22.97
C LEU A 185 -11.76 -6.00 22.30
N HIS A 186 -13.06 -6.29 22.40
CA HIS A 186 -13.65 -7.35 21.58
C HIS A 186 -13.74 -6.86 20.13
N SER A 187 -12.89 -7.42 19.25
CA SER A 187 -13.03 -7.14 17.83
C SER A 187 -14.32 -7.78 17.33
N THR A 188 -15.16 -7.02 16.62
CA THR A 188 -16.34 -7.58 15.97
C THR A 188 -15.88 -8.59 14.90
N GLY A 189 -16.23 -9.88 15.06
CA GLY A 189 -15.89 -10.94 14.09
C GLY A 189 -16.43 -10.66 12.68
N LEU A 190 -17.49 -9.85 12.59
CA LEU A 190 -18.17 -9.44 11.37
C LEU A 190 -17.22 -8.98 10.26
N LEU A 191 -16.29 -8.09 10.55
CA LEU A 191 -15.37 -7.53 9.55
C LEU A 191 -14.36 -8.58 9.05
N VAL A 192 -13.99 -9.52 9.91
CA VAL A 192 -13.08 -10.62 9.56
C VAL A 192 -13.80 -11.60 8.63
N HIS A 193 -15.01 -12.01 9.01
CA HIS A 193 -15.84 -12.90 8.21
C HIS A 193 -16.26 -12.25 6.88
N GLY A 194 -16.55 -10.95 6.89
CA GLY A 194 -16.86 -10.17 5.67
C GLY A 194 -15.71 -10.18 4.68
N GLN A 195 -14.46 -10.00 5.14
CA GLN A 195 -13.29 -9.99 4.25
C GLN A 195 -12.81 -11.39 3.84
N LEU A 196 -12.84 -12.35 4.76
CA LEU A 196 -12.35 -13.69 4.51
C LEU A 196 -13.36 -14.56 3.75
N PHE A 197 -14.66 -14.32 3.93
CA PHE A 197 -15.73 -15.22 3.46
C PHE A 197 -16.91 -14.51 2.78
N CYS A 198 -16.87 -13.18 2.60
CA CYS A 198 -18.01 -12.36 2.12
C CYS A 198 -19.26 -12.39 2.98
N ASN A 199 -19.09 -12.78 4.23
CA ASN A 199 -20.20 -12.85 5.13
C ASN A 199 -20.26 -11.58 5.99
N TRP A 200 -21.19 -10.68 5.63
CA TRP A 200 -21.45 -9.42 6.33
C TRP A 200 -22.66 -9.51 7.27
N THR A 201 -23.16 -10.70 7.59
CA THR A 201 -24.31 -10.84 8.50
C THR A 201 -23.88 -10.79 9.96
N LEU A 202 -24.58 -9.95 10.74
CA LEU A 202 -24.33 -9.72 12.18
C LEU A 202 -24.44 -10.99 13.02
N THR A 203 -25.18 -12.00 12.54
CA THR A 203 -25.34 -13.31 13.20
C THR A 203 -24.04 -14.11 13.31
N ASP A 204 -23.01 -13.80 12.51
CA ASP A 204 -21.74 -14.53 12.49
C ASP A 204 -20.63 -13.88 13.33
N GLU A 205 -20.94 -12.83 14.11
CA GLU A 205 -19.94 -12.09 14.89
C GLU A 205 -19.17 -12.96 15.91
N HIS A 206 -19.83 -14.00 16.42
CA HIS A 206 -19.24 -14.97 17.38
C HIS A 206 -18.72 -16.25 16.73
N ARG A 207 -18.85 -16.40 15.41
CA ARG A 207 -18.44 -17.63 14.72
C ARG A 207 -16.91 -17.72 14.69
N SER A 208 -16.36 -18.91 14.95
CA SER A 208 -14.91 -19.11 14.84
C SER A 208 -14.45 -19.01 13.38
N ILE A 209 -13.20 -18.61 13.14
CA ILE A 209 -12.63 -18.53 11.78
C ILE A 209 -12.67 -19.89 11.09
N VAL A 210 -12.43 -20.98 11.84
CA VAL A 210 -12.48 -22.35 11.30
C VAL A 210 -13.89 -22.70 10.86
N ALA A 211 -14.91 -22.39 11.68
CA ALA A 211 -16.30 -22.62 11.31
C ALA A 211 -16.72 -21.79 10.09
N GLY A 212 -16.29 -20.52 10.02
CA GLY A 212 -16.52 -19.67 8.85
C GLY A 212 -15.84 -20.18 7.58
N PHE A 213 -14.63 -20.73 7.69
CA PHE A 213 -13.93 -21.33 6.55
C PHE A 213 -14.65 -22.58 6.03
N LEU A 214 -15.05 -23.48 6.92
CA LEU A 214 -15.78 -24.70 6.53
C LEU A 214 -17.11 -24.35 5.85
N ASP A 215 -17.82 -23.34 6.35
CA ASP A 215 -19.06 -22.83 5.78
C ASP A 215 -18.86 -22.20 4.39
N TYR A 216 -17.79 -21.41 4.25
CA TYR A 216 -17.41 -20.81 2.97
C TYR A 216 -17.10 -21.89 1.92
N VAL A 217 -16.37 -22.93 2.32
CA VAL A 217 -16.04 -24.07 1.45
C VAL A 217 -17.28 -24.89 1.08
N SER A 218 -18.16 -25.19 2.05
CA SER A 218 -19.38 -25.97 1.79
C SER A 218 -20.38 -25.19 0.93
N THR A 219 -20.52 -23.89 1.14
CA THR A 219 -21.51 -23.05 0.44
C THR A 219 -21.11 -22.76 -0.99
N LEU A 220 -19.85 -22.38 -1.23
CA LEU A 220 -19.41 -21.98 -2.57
C LEU A 220 -18.90 -23.17 -3.40
N GLY A 221 -18.34 -24.19 -2.75
CA GLY A 221 -17.63 -25.27 -3.41
C GLY A 221 -16.27 -24.85 -3.99
N PRO A 222 -15.36 -25.82 -4.24
CA PRO A 222 -13.96 -25.54 -4.61
C PRO A 222 -13.81 -24.78 -5.94
N LEU A 223 -14.68 -25.04 -6.92
CA LEU A 223 -14.61 -24.40 -8.23
C LEU A 223 -14.92 -22.89 -8.16
N ASN A 224 -15.95 -22.49 -7.42
CA ASN A 224 -16.28 -21.07 -7.28
C ASN A 224 -15.23 -20.34 -6.45
N ILE A 225 -14.68 -20.99 -5.43
CA ILE A 225 -13.54 -20.46 -4.68
C ILE A 225 -12.36 -20.20 -5.63
N ALA A 226 -12.00 -21.18 -6.47
CA ALA A 226 -10.92 -21.00 -7.46
C ALA A 226 -11.20 -19.82 -8.41
N LYS A 227 -12.44 -19.66 -8.90
CA LYS A 227 -12.85 -18.52 -9.71
C LYS A 227 -12.70 -17.19 -8.97
N ILE A 228 -13.10 -17.13 -7.70
CA ILE A 228 -12.94 -15.94 -6.84
C ILE A 228 -11.45 -15.60 -6.68
N LYS A 229 -10.60 -16.59 -6.38
CA LYS A 229 -9.15 -16.36 -6.22
C LYS A 229 -8.50 -15.91 -7.52
N ALA A 230 -8.89 -16.49 -8.66
CA ALA A 230 -8.45 -16.05 -9.97
C ALA A 230 -8.92 -14.61 -10.27
N LYS A 231 -10.17 -14.25 -9.96
CA LYS A 231 -10.68 -12.88 -10.10
C LYS A 231 -9.95 -11.90 -9.19
N ASN A 232 -9.64 -12.27 -7.95
CA ASN A 232 -8.86 -11.45 -7.02
C ASN A 232 -7.43 -11.23 -7.48
N LEU A 233 -6.80 -12.28 -8.01
CA LEU A 233 -5.47 -12.18 -8.61
C LEU A 233 -5.53 -11.25 -9.82
N LEU A 234 -6.53 -11.39 -10.70
CA LEU A 234 -6.60 -10.58 -11.90
C LEU A 234 -7.09 -9.15 -11.63
N TYR A 235 -7.69 -8.85 -10.47
CA TYR A 235 -8.13 -7.50 -10.12
C TYR A 235 -6.98 -6.49 -10.16
N PRO A 236 -7.17 -5.29 -10.74
CA PRO A 236 -8.42 -4.70 -11.24
C PRO A 236 -8.73 -5.02 -12.71
N ILE A 237 -8.00 -5.94 -13.33
CA ILE A 237 -8.24 -6.46 -14.68
C ILE A 237 -9.45 -7.41 -14.63
N THR A 238 -10.65 -6.85 -14.46
CA THR A 238 -11.90 -7.56 -14.74
C THR A 238 -12.32 -7.23 -16.18
N PRO A 239 -12.17 -8.15 -17.14
CA PRO A 239 -12.53 -7.87 -18.54
C PRO A 239 -14.05 -7.81 -18.77
N VAL A 240 -14.83 -8.45 -17.89
CA VAL A 240 -16.29 -8.59 -18.06
C VAL A 240 -17.02 -7.23 -18.01
N PRO A 241 -16.79 -6.35 -17.01
CA PRO A 241 -17.40 -5.01 -17.00
C PRO A 241 -16.99 -4.15 -18.22
N ALA A 242 -15.76 -4.28 -18.71
CA ALA A 242 -15.30 -3.53 -19.88
C ALA A 242 -16.01 -3.98 -21.15
N VAL A 243 -16.17 -5.30 -21.36
CA VAL A 243 -16.87 -5.86 -22.51
C VAL A 243 -18.37 -5.54 -22.47
N GLU A 244 -19.01 -5.64 -21.31
CA GLU A 244 -20.42 -5.25 -21.13
C GLU A 244 -20.64 -3.76 -21.38
N ALA A 245 -19.72 -2.89 -20.94
CA ALA A 245 -19.77 -1.46 -21.23
C ALA A 245 -19.54 -1.15 -22.73
N PHE A 246 -18.63 -1.86 -23.41
CA PHE A 246 -18.44 -1.75 -24.86
C PHE A 246 -19.65 -2.28 -25.65
N ALA A 247 -20.36 -3.28 -25.12
CA ALA A 247 -21.62 -3.74 -25.70
C ALA A 247 -22.74 -2.70 -25.53
N ALA A 248 -22.82 -2.03 -24.38
CA ALA A 248 -23.76 -0.93 -24.14
C ALA A 248 -23.47 0.31 -25.03
N LEU A 249 -22.21 0.60 -25.30
CA LEU A 249 -21.76 1.60 -26.30
C LEU A 249 -22.39 1.38 -27.67
N ARG A 250 -22.55 0.11 -28.06
CA ARG A 250 -23.10 -0.29 -29.35
C ARG A 250 -24.63 -0.09 -29.43
N GLN A 251 -25.30 0.08 -28.30
CA GLN A 251 -26.76 0.21 -28.19
C GLN A 251 -27.24 1.66 -28.07
N GLY A 252 -26.35 2.66 -28.19
CA GLY A 252 -26.73 4.08 -28.27
C GLY A 252 -26.95 4.79 -26.92
N GLU A 253 -26.69 4.11 -25.80
CA GLU A 253 -26.86 4.67 -24.44
C GLU A 253 -25.66 5.53 -23.99
N ILE A 254 -25.23 6.49 -24.82
CA ILE A 254 -24.02 7.29 -24.59
C ILE A 254 -24.08 8.06 -23.26
N ALA A 255 -25.26 8.51 -22.83
CA ALA A 255 -25.43 9.25 -21.58
C ALA A 255 -25.31 8.35 -20.34
N GLU A 256 -25.88 7.14 -20.39
CA GLU A 256 -25.79 6.16 -19.30
C GLU A 256 -24.40 5.54 -19.21
N LEU A 257 -23.76 5.34 -20.37
CA LEU A 257 -22.35 5.00 -20.46
C LEU A 257 -21.48 6.10 -19.86
N TRP A 258 -21.73 7.39 -20.13
CA TRP A 258 -20.98 8.48 -19.49
C TRP A 258 -21.14 8.42 -17.96
N LEU A 259 -22.36 8.23 -17.46
CA LEU A 259 -22.62 8.07 -16.02
C LEU A 259 -21.90 6.85 -15.40
N ARG A 260 -21.90 5.70 -16.09
CA ARG A 260 -21.20 4.48 -15.65
C ARG A 260 -19.67 4.60 -15.76
N LEU A 261 -19.16 5.14 -16.86
CA LEU A 261 -17.73 5.45 -17.08
C LEU A 261 -17.18 6.42 -16.03
N ARG A 262 -17.97 7.43 -15.63
CA ARG A 262 -17.56 8.52 -14.74
C ARG A 262 -17.20 8.08 -13.31
N TYR A 263 -17.74 6.96 -12.80
CA TYR A 263 -17.62 6.64 -11.36
C TYR A 263 -16.82 5.37 -11.02
N MET A 264 -16.93 4.29 -11.79
CA MET A 264 -16.23 3.02 -11.47
C MET A 264 -15.41 2.47 -12.64
N TYR A 265 -15.84 2.68 -13.87
CA TYR A 265 -15.27 1.97 -15.01
C TYR A 265 -14.02 2.65 -15.56
N PHE A 266 -13.91 3.99 -15.55
CA PHE A 266 -12.69 4.67 -16.01
C PHE A 266 -11.48 4.32 -15.13
N SER A 267 -11.64 4.29 -13.81
CA SER A 267 -10.57 3.87 -12.90
C SER A 267 -10.24 2.39 -13.08
N GLN A 268 -11.24 1.51 -13.19
CA GLN A 268 -11.02 0.08 -13.42
C GLN A 268 -10.32 -0.20 -14.76
N VAL A 269 -10.70 0.48 -15.85
CA VAL A 269 -10.07 0.32 -17.18
C VAL A 269 -8.65 0.87 -17.19
N VAL A 270 -8.41 2.05 -16.62
CA VAL A 270 -7.06 2.62 -16.49
C VAL A 270 -6.19 1.70 -15.64
N HIS A 271 -6.71 1.19 -14.52
CA HIS A 271 -5.98 0.25 -13.71
C HIS A 271 -5.74 -1.10 -14.43
N ALA A 272 -6.74 -1.63 -15.14
CA ALA A 272 -6.66 -2.86 -15.92
C ALA A 272 -5.63 -2.79 -17.05
N LEU A 273 -5.40 -1.62 -17.64
CA LEU A 273 -4.35 -1.41 -18.66
C LEU A 273 -2.98 -1.12 -18.03
N SER A 274 -2.96 -0.42 -16.89
CA SER A 274 -1.71 -0.10 -16.18
C SER A 274 -1.02 -1.33 -15.59
N PHE A 275 -1.79 -2.37 -15.21
CA PHE A 275 -1.29 -3.52 -14.47
C PHE A 275 -0.51 -4.54 -15.34
N PRO A 276 -0.97 -4.92 -16.55
CA PRO A 276 -0.18 -5.70 -17.51
C PRO A 276 1.06 -4.93 -18.00
N ALA A 277 0.92 -3.64 -18.28
CA ALA A 277 2.06 -2.78 -18.62
C ALA A 277 3.09 -2.74 -17.48
N PHE A 278 2.62 -2.71 -16.23
CA PHE A 278 3.45 -2.87 -15.04
C PHE A 278 4.19 -4.22 -15.01
N PHE A 279 3.49 -5.35 -15.17
CA PHE A 279 4.14 -6.66 -15.16
C PHE A 279 5.18 -6.79 -16.27
N ALA A 280 4.89 -6.26 -17.46
CA ALA A 280 5.86 -6.19 -18.54
C ALA A 280 7.08 -5.35 -18.15
N ALA A 281 6.89 -4.16 -17.57
CA ALA A 281 7.98 -3.31 -17.09
C ALA A 281 8.80 -3.96 -15.97
N LEU A 282 8.14 -4.66 -15.03
CA LEU A 282 8.79 -5.41 -13.96
C LEU A 282 9.60 -6.59 -14.51
N VAL A 283 9.05 -7.37 -15.44
CA VAL A 283 9.76 -8.49 -16.10
C VAL A 283 10.96 -7.98 -16.88
N VAL A 284 10.82 -6.87 -17.62
CA VAL A 284 11.93 -6.22 -18.32
C VAL A 284 12.98 -5.78 -17.29
N ALA A 285 12.60 -5.03 -16.25
CA ALA A 285 13.53 -4.58 -15.21
C ALA A 285 14.26 -5.76 -14.55
N LEU A 286 13.53 -6.82 -14.19
CA LEU A 286 14.05 -8.08 -13.61
C LEU A 286 15.07 -8.78 -14.51
N ARG A 287 14.88 -8.71 -15.83
CA ARG A 287 15.79 -9.29 -16.82
C ARG A 287 16.99 -8.39 -17.14
N SER A 288 16.86 -7.07 -16.96
CA SER A 288 17.84 -6.10 -17.46
C SER A 288 19.00 -5.77 -16.52
N TYR A 289 18.89 -5.93 -15.20
CA TYR A 289 19.93 -5.42 -14.28
C TYR A 289 20.19 -6.26 -13.02
N ARG A 290 21.33 -5.95 -12.38
CA ARG A 290 21.88 -6.33 -11.05
C ARG A 290 20.88 -6.25 -9.89
N LEU A 291 19.74 -6.92 -9.97
CA LEU A 291 18.68 -6.90 -8.95
C LEU A 291 18.88 -7.97 -7.88
N ARG A 292 20.02 -8.69 -7.87
CA ARG A 292 20.32 -9.74 -6.88
C ARG A 292 20.28 -9.21 -5.44
N GLU A 293 20.85 -8.03 -5.20
CA GLU A 293 20.80 -7.34 -3.90
C GLU A 293 19.46 -6.68 -3.59
N ARG A 294 18.55 -6.65 -4.57
CA ARG A 294 17.26 -5.94 -4.54
C ARG A 294 16.07 -6.90 -4.44
N ARG A 295 16.35 -8.21 -4.41
CA ARG A 295 15.37 -9.31 -4.25
C ARG A 295 14.48 -9.16 -3.02
N PRO A 296 14.98 -8.73 -1.82
CA PRO A 296 14.13 -8.59 -0.64
C PRO A 296 12.93 -7.67 -0.86
N LEU A 297 13.16 -6.49 -1.44
CA LEU A 297 12.11 -5.51 -1.68
C LEU A 297 11.10 -6.01 -2.74
N LEU A 298 11.61 -6.54 -3.86
CA LEU A 298 10.82 -7.07 -4.96
C LEU A 298 9.95 -8.26 -4.51
N PHE A 299 10.53 -9.18 -3.74
CA PHE A 299 9.85 -10.36 -3.22
C PHE A 299 8.78 -9.99 -2.20
N VAL A 300 9.13 -9.21 -1.17
CA VAL A 300 8.18 -8.88 -0.11
C VAL A 300 7.01 -8.03 -0.63
N CYS A 301 7.28 -7.02 -1.45
CA CYS A 301 6.22 -6.16 -1.98
C CYS A 301 5.42 -6.84 -3.11
N GLY A 302 6.06 -7.65 -3.96
CA GLY A 302 5.41 -8.35 -5.06
C GLY A 302 4.58 -9.54 -4.60
N SER A 303 5.07 -10.32 -3.64
CA SER A 303 4.38 -11.52 -3.13
C SER A 303 3.26 -11.20 -2.15
N ALA A 304 3.24 -10.01 -1.52
CA ALA A 304 2.15 -9.60 -0.65
C ALA A 304 0.80 -9.54 -1.38
N TRP A 305 0.79 -9.19 -2.66
CA TRP A 305 -0.40 -9.27 -3.52
C TRP A 305 -0.92 -10.70 -3.71
N VAL A 306 -0.01 -11.65 -3.93
CA VAL A 306 -0.37 -13.07 -4.06
C VAL A 306 -0.97 -13.58 -2.75
N VAL A 307 -0.32 -13.27 -1.61
CA VAL A 307 -0.82 -13.64 -0.28
C VAL A 307 -2.21 -13.04 -0.03
N ALA A 308 -2.41 -11.75 -0.32
CA ALA A 308 -3.70 -11.11 -0.17
C ALA A 308 -4.78 -11.75 -1.06
N SER A 309 -4.46 -12.04 -2.31
CA SER A 309 -5.39 -12.66 -3.28
C SER A 309 -5.82 -14.07 -2.84
N LEU A 310 -4.91 -14.83 -2.21
CA LEU A 310 -5.20 -16.17 -1.70
C LEU A 310 -6.06 -16.14 -0.44
N VAL A 311 -5.88 -15.16 0.44
CA VAL A 311 -6.57 -15.10 1.73
C VAL A 311 -7.97 -14.48 1.63
N LEU A 312 -8.18 -13.47 0.80
CA LEU A 312 -9.47 -12.76 0.72
C LEU A 312 -10.54 -13.58 -0.02
N GLY A 313 -11.73 -13.72 0.57
CA GLY A 313 -12.84 -14.52 0.03
C GLY A 313 -13.79 -13.77 -0.89
N CYS A 314 -13.65 -12.44 -0.98
CA CYS A 314 -14.52 -11.64 -1.85
C CYS A 314 -13.86 -11.23 -3.14
N ALA A 315 -14.54 -11.59 -4.22
CA ALA A 315 -14.24 -11.22 -5.59
C ALA A 315 -14.11 -9.70 -5.79
N ASP A 316 -14.85 -8.91 -5.01
CA ASP A 316 -14.94 -7.46 -5.13
C ASP A 316 -14.49 -6.70 -3.86
N ALA A 317 -14.08 -7.40 -2.77
CA ALA A 317 -13.46 -6.71 -1.63
C ALA A 317 -11.99 -6.36 -1.87
N THR A 318 -11.44 -6.73 -3.02
CA THR A 318 -10.18 -6.20 -3.56
C THR A 318 -10.18 -4.67 -3.74
N VAL A 319 -11.37 -4.03 -3.71
CA VAL A 319 -11.56 -2.58 -3.57
C VAL A 319 -10.87 -2.02 -2.31
N LEU A 320 -10.54 -2.86 -1.34
CA LEU A 320 -9.65 -2.55 -0.23
C LEU A 320 -8.18 -2.78 -0.68
N HIS A 321 -7.68 -1.90 -1.53
CA HIS A 321 -6.35 -1.90 -2.20
C HIS A 321 -5.11 -1.94 -1.27
N HIS A 322 -5.23 -2.30 0.01
CA HIS A 322 -4.20 -2.14 1.06
C HIS A 322 -2.88 -2.87 0.78
N TRP A 323 -2.93 -3.95 0.02
CA TRP A 323 -1.76 -4.72 -0.39
C TRP A 323 -1.02 -4.11 -1.60
N ALA A 324 -1.66 -3.17 -2.31
CA ALA A 324 -1.07 -2.53 -3.49
C ALA A 324 -0.16 -1.34 -3.13
N TYR A 325 -0.21 -0.82 -1.90
CA TYR A 325 0.49 0.43 -1.54
C TYR A 325 2.02 0.29 -1.66
N PRO A 326 2.72 -0.57 -0.89
CA PRO A 326 4.13 -0.90 -1.12
C PRO A 326 4.48 -1.30 -2.56
N LEU A 327 3.58 -1.96 -3.30
CA LEU A 327 3.80 -2.33 -4.69
C LEU A 327 3.83 -1.11 -5.62
N ILE A 328 2.91 -0.15 -5.43
CA ILE A 328 2.86 1.12 -6.16
C ILE A 328 4.07 2.00 -5.82
N LEU A 329 4.50 1.98 -4.56
CA LEU A 329 5.72 2.68 -4.14
C LEU A 329 6.98 2.05 -4.76
N LEU A 330 7.08 0.71 -4.74
CA LEU A 330 8.13 -0.05 -5.43
C LEU A 330 8.14 0.28 -6.94
N LEU A 331 6.97 0.39 -7.53
CA LEU A 331 6.82 0.77 -8.93
C LEU A 331 7.43 2.14 -9.23
N ALA A 332 7.14 3.14 -8.40
CA ALA A 332 7.76 4.44 -8.54
C ALA A 332 9.29 4.36 -8.39
N ILE A 333 9.81 3.56 -7.44
CA ILE A 333 11.25 3.31 -7.28
C ILE A 333 11.85 2.72 -8.56
N LEU A 334 11.19 1.74 -9.18
CA LEU A 334 11.67 1.09 -10.40
C LEU A 334 11.66 2.05 -11.60
N VAL A 335 10.64 2.90 -11.70
CA VAL A 335 10.56 3.94 -12.73
C VAL A 335 11.73 4.93 -12.62
N GLY A 336 12.20 5.25 -11.41
CA GLY A 336 13.38 6.11 -11.20
C GLY A 336 14.65 5.59 -11.86
N GLY A 337 14.76 4.27 -12.06
CA GLY A 337 15.89 3.60 -12.72
C GLY A 337 15.79 3.45 -14.23
N ALA A 338 14.77 4.05 -14.86
CA ALA A 338 14.55 3.96 -16.29
C ALA A 338 15.65 4.67 -17.10
N GLU A 339 16.77 3.99 -17.36
CA GLU A 339 17.77 4.42 -18.36
C GLU A 339 17.20 4.29 -19.78
N HIS A 340 16.33 3.31 -19.99
CA HIS A 340 15.72 3.01 -21.28
C HIS A 340 14.65 4.05 -21.67
N ARG A 341 14.75 4.60 -22.89
CA ARG A 341 13.81 5.61 -23.43
C ARG A 341 12.34 5.18 -23.32
N LEU A 342 12.03 3.90 -23.54
CA LEU A 342 10.66 3.37 -23.41
C LEU A 342 10.12 3.44 -21.97
N LEU A 343 10.95 3.18 -20.96
CA LEU A 343 10.52 3.27 -19.56
C LEU A 343 10.32 4.72 -19.13
N ARG A 344 11.13 5.66 -19.64
CA ARG A 344 10.91 7.11 -19.43
C ARG A 344 9.64 7.60 -20.11
N ALA A 345 9.36 7.14 -21.33
CA ALA A 345 8.12 7.45 -22.03
C ALA A 345 6.91 6.88 -21.30
N ALA A 346 7.00 5.65 -20.78
CA ALA A 346 5.95 5.03 -19.97
C ALA A 346 5.74 5.78 -18.63
N ALA A 347 6.82 6.23 -17.99
CA ALA A 347 6.76 7.05 -16.78
C ALA A 347 6.05 8.38 -17.03
N LEU A 348 6.45 9.09 -18.10
CA LEU A 348 5.82 10.35 -18.50
C LEU A 348 4.35 10.16 -18.87
N ALA A 349 4.03 9.11 -19.65
CA ALA A 349 2.65 8.77 -19.97
C ALA A 349 1.83 8.45 -18.71
N SER A 350 2.43 7.76 -17.73
CA SER A 350 1.81 7.51 -16.44
C SER A 350 1.55 8.81 -15.67
N VAL A 351 2.52 9.73 -15.61
CA VAL A 351 2.34 11.05 -14.98
C VAL A 351 1.20 11.82 -15.65
N VAL A 352 1.21 11.93 -16.97
CA VAL A 352 0.17 12.63 -17.74
C VAL A 352 -1.20 11.99 -17.50
N LEU A 353 -1.30 10.66 -17.57
CA LEU A 353 -2.54 9.94 -17.34
C LEU A 353 -3.04 10.11 -15.90
N ASN A 354 -2.16 10.07 -14.91
CA ASN A 354 -2.51 10.31 -13.51
C ASN A 354 -2.98 11.75 -13.28
N LEU A 355 -2.39 12.74 -13.94
CA LEU A 355 -2.86 14.13 -13.87
C LEU A 355 -4.23 14.30 -14.51
N ILE A 356 -4.49 13.64 -15.65
CA ILE A 356 -5.82 13.61 -16.29
C ILE A 356 -6.84 12.95 -15.37
N VAL A 357 -6.53 11.79 -14.79
CA VAL A 357 -7.40 11.07 -13.85
C VAL A 357 -7.65 11.91 -12.60
N SER A 358 -6.62 12.55 -12.05
CA SER A 358 -6.74 13.45 -10.89
C SER A 358 -7.65 14.63 -11.22
N GLY A 359 -7.39 15.32 -12.33
CA GLY A 359 -8.18 16.45 -12.78
C GLY A 359 -9.64 16.07 -13.02
N PHE A 360 -9.88 14.93 -13.66
CA PHE A 360 -11.23 14.39 -13.84
C PHE A 360 -11.92 14.12 -12.49
N PHE A 361 -11.25 13.42 -11.57
CA PHE A 361 -11.83 13.13 -10.26
C PHE A 361 -12.14 14.41 -9.47
N PHE A 362 -11.22 15.38 -9.50
CA PHE A 362 -11.40 16.66 -8.81
C PHE A 362 -12.54 17.49 -9.39
N LEU A 363 -12.68 17.55 -10.71
CA LEU A 363 -13.74 18.30 -11.37
C LEU A 363 -15.12 17.63 -11.22
N PHE A 364 -15.17 16.30 -11.15
CA PHE A 364 -16.43 15.57 -11.36
C PHE A 364 -16.92 14.75 -10.16
N HIS A 365 -16.10 14.44 -9.15
CA HIS A 365 -16.47 13.58 -8.02
C HIS A 365 -16.72 14.34 -6.71
N ALA A 366 -16.18 15.55 -6.57
CA ALA A 366 -16.19 16.33 -5.34
C ALA A 366 -17.53 16.99 -4.90
N PRO A 367 -18.60 17.17 -5.71
CA PRO A 367 -19.80 17.86 -5.22
C PRO A 367 -20.72 17.01 -4.31
N GLY A 368 -20.56 15.68 -4.26
CA GLY A 368 -21.48 14.79 -3.52
C GLY A 368 -21.16 14.55 -2.04
N PHE A 369 -19.89 14.68 -1.62
CA PHE A 369 -19.43 14.36 -0.25
C PHE A 369 -18.28 15.28 0.21
N PRO A 370 -18.53 16.58 0.43
CA PRO A 370 -17.50 17.60 0.67
C PRO A 370 -16.68 17.38 1.95
N PHE A 371 -17.22 16.68 2.94
CA PHE A 371 -16.53 16.40 4.22
C PHE A 371 -15.56 15.22 4.16
N ILE A 372 -15.76 14.27 3.24
CA ILE A 372 -14.92 13.07 3.12
C ILE A 372 -13.88 13.23 2.02
N HIS A 373 -14.22 13.96 0.95
CA HIS A 373 -13.35 14.14 -0.21
C HIS A 373 -12.69 15.52 -0.27
N GLY A 374 -12.99 16.45 0.65
CA GLY A 374 -12.57 17.84 0.53
C GLY A 374 -13.32 18.57 -0.59
N ARG A 375 -13.34 19.91 -0.55
CA ARG A 375 -13.92 20.70 -1.64
C ARG A 375 -13.03 20.61 -2.91
N PRO A 376 -13.62 20.63 -4.12
CA PRO A 376 -12.88 20.49 -5.38
C PRO A 376 -11.73 21.49 -5.56
N ASP A 377 -11.92 22.71 -5.07
CA ASP A 377 -10.93 23.80 -5.04
C ASP A 377 -9.72 23.47 -4.15
N TRP A 378 -9.94 22.88 -2.98
CA TRP A 378 -8.86 22.47 -2.08
C TRP A 378 -8.02 21.34 -2.68
N LEU A 379 -8.66 20.35 -3.28
CA LEU A 379 -7.96 19.27 -3.97
C LEU A 379 -7.22 19.75 -5.23
N ALA A 380 -7.80 20.68 -6.00
CA ALA A 380 -7.12 21.33 -7.10
C ALA A 380 -5.89 22.13 -6.63
N ALA A 381 -5.97 22.80 -5.47
CA ALA A 381 -4.83 23.49 -4.87
C ALA A 381 -3.73 22.51 -4.45
N VAL A 382 -4.08 21.39 -3.80
CA VAL A 382 -3.11 20.32 -3.45
C VAL A 382 -2.44 19.77 -4.71
N ALA A 383 -3.20 19.52 -5.77
CA ALA A 383 -2.67 19.05 -7.06
C ALA A 383 -1.76 20.10 -7.73
N ALA A 384 -2.13 21.37 -7.70
CA ALA A 384 -1.32 22.46 -8.23
C ALA A 384 0.01 22.59 -7.48
N VAL A 385 -0.02 22.49 -6.15
CA VAL A 385 1.20 22.46 -5.31
C VAL A 385 2.05 21.24 -5.64
N ALA A 386 1.44 20.06 -5.75
CA ALA A 386 2.12 18.82 -6.13
C ALA A 386 2.83 18.94 -7.49
N VAL A 387 2.16 19.49 -8.51
CA VAL A 387 2.75 19.77 -9.83
C VAL A 387 3.86 20.82 -9.73
N GLY A 388 3.64 21.90 -8.97
CA GLY A 388 4.65 22.93 -8.73
C GLY A 388 5.93 22.35 -8.10
N LEU A 389 5.79 21.50 -7.08
CA LEU A 389 6.89 20.80 -6.43
C LEU A 389 7.63 19.88 -7.41
N ALA A 390 6.90 19.12 -8.25
CA ALA A 390 7.51 18.29 -9.28
C ALA A 390 8.35 19.12 -10.27
N VAL A 391 7.83 20.26 -10.74
CA VAL A 391 8.57 21.17 -11.64
C VAL A 391 9.81 21.74 -10.96
N LEU A 392 9.71 22.15 -9.70
CA LEU A 392 10.84 22.67 -8.93
C LEU A 392 11.93 21.60 -8.72
N LEU A 393 11.54 20.36 -8.40
CA LEU A 393 12.49 19.24 -8.26
C LEU A 393 13.24 18.95 -9.56
N ILE A 394 12.53 18.94 -10.70
CA ILE A 394 13.15 18.74 -12.03
C ILE A 394 14.11 19.91 -12.37
N ARG A 395 13.73 21.15 -12.04
CA ARG A 395 14.61 22.32 -12.27
C ARG A 395 15.87 22.27 -11.40
N ALA A 396 15.72 21.93 -10.13
CA ALA A 396 16.82 21.84 -9.18
C ALA A 396 17.86 20.77 -9.60
N GLU A 397 17.39 19.66 -10.16
CA GLU A 397 18.26 18.63 -10.75
C GLU A 397 19.11 19.18 -11.90
N ARG A 398 18.48 19.87 -12.86
CA ARG A 398 19.17 20.45 -14.04
C ARG A 398 20.20 21.50 -13.65
N SER A 399 19.93 22.32 -12.63
CA SER A 399 20.92 23.30 -12.14
C SER A 399 22.12 22.65 -11.47
N GLY A 400 21.93 21.52 -10.77
CA GLY A 400 23.03 20.80 -10.12
C GLY A 400 23.98 20.11 -11.11
N GLU A 401 23.46 19.66 -12.26
CA GLU A 401 24.30 19.11 -13.35
C GLU A 401 25.18 20.19 -14.01
N SER A 402 24.71 21.46 -14.07
CA SER A 402 25.48 22.56 -14.68
C SER A 402 26.65 23.09 -13.85
N SER A 403 26.64 22.84 -12.53
CA SER A 403 27.72 23.25 -11.62
C SER A 403 28.82 22.20 -11.45
N ALA A 404 28.60 20.98 -11.96
CA ALA A 404 29.53 19.86 -11.85
C ALA A 404 30.24 19.51 -13.17
N ALA A 405 29.90 20.21 -14.26
CA ALA A 405 30.58 20.19 -15.55
C ALA A 405 31.36 21.49 -15.71
#